data_AF-A0A919WAW7-F1
#
_entry.id   AF-A0A919WAW7-F1
#
_cell.length_a   1.000
_cell.length_b   1.000
_cell.length_c   1.000
_cell.angle_alpha   90.00
_cell.angle_beta   90.00
_cell.angle_gamma   90.00
#
_symmetry.space_group_name_H-M   'P 1'
#
loop_
_entity.id
_entity.type
_entity.pdbx_description
1 polymer ?
#
loop_
_entity_poly.entity_id
_entity_poly.type
_entity_poly.pdbx_seq_one_letter_code
_entity_poly.pdbx_strand_id
1 'polypeptide(L)'
;MIRIRFLLVVAVALPLAGVAGAATAGPAPSGVTTREDSVTAAQRKAVDVYWTPDRMRLAGALVPEITPIPPDDHTPDDHVVLPARVPDTGSVWTHGTEVAATVGRLFFTFSDGYDGSCSATSVEAANRSTIVTAAHCFRGTGDPADPDTWNHNVYFVPGYRNGTKPYGGFSIRTMFTSAPWDTGTDSADVAVAGFDAAVATVNPRRADGRRLADAVGAQRIAFRAPATGEFVHAFGYPHVQSGTRWLGARMVHCAGPVRSGPQAPLLYGMPCEMAHGASGGPHFAAFDPATGRGTVVGVTTTGSDLAGGAEERSYATRLGAAARTLYDRAGRR
;
A
#
# COMPACT_ATOMS: atom_id res chain seq x y z
N MET A 1 -39.45 -46.44 -53.70
CA MET A 1 -38.30 -45.52 -53.57
C MET A 1 -38.75 -44.13 -53.99
N ILE A 2 -39.15 -43.29 -53.03
CA ILE A 2 -39.61 -41.90 -53.25
C ILE A 2 -38.47 -40.99 -52.81
N ARG A 3 -37.90 -40.21 -53.73
CA ARG A 3 -36.82 -39.25 -53.47
C ARG A 3 -37.41 -37.90 -53.07
N ILE A 4 -37.19 -37.50 -51.82
CA ILE A 4 -37.52 -36.16 -51.32
C ILE A 4 -36.33 -35.23 -51.61
N ARG A 5 -36.57 -34.17 -52.38
CA ARG A 5 -35.61 -33.08 -52.64
C ARG A 5 -35.73 -32.05 -51.53
N PHE A 6 -34.68 -31.85 -50.74
CA PHE A 6 -34.55 -30.69 -49.85
C PHE A 6 -33.92 -29.53 -50.62
N LEU A 7 -34.61 -28.39 -50.66
CA LEU A 7 -34.10 -27.10 -51.15
C LEU A 7 -33.28 -26.45 -50.04
N LEU A 8 -32.01 -26.15 -50.33
CA LEU A 8 -31.11 -25.39 -49.47
C LEU A 8 -31.29 -23.90 -49.77
N VAL A 9 -31.79 -23.11 -48.80
CA VAL A 9 -31.79 -21.64 -48.89
C VAL A 9 -30.53 -21.14 -48.19
N VAL A 10 -29.61 -20.56 -48.97
CA VAL A 10 -28.43 -19.87 -48.45
C VAL A 10 -28.81 -18.41 -48.20
N ALA A 11 -28.91 -18.01 -46.93
CA ALA A 11 -29.05 -16.61 -46.54
C ALA A 11 -27.64 -16.01 -46.39
N VAL A 12 -27.29 -15.08 -47.28
CA VAL A 12 -26.06 -14.28 -47.20
C VAL A 12 -26.31 -13.11 -46.24
N ALA A 13 -25.70 -13.13 -45.07
CA ALA A 13 -25.68 -12.00 -44.14
C ALA A 13 -24.44 -11.13 -44.42
N LEU A 14 -24.68 -9.88 -44.84
CA LEU A 14 -23.66 -8.83 -44.92
C LEU A 14 -23.35 -8.30 -43.51
N PRO A 15 -22.08 -8.12 -43.11
CA PRO A 15 -21.76 -7.47 -41.85
C PRO A 15 -21.85 -5.94 -42.01
N LEU A 16 -22.70 -5.31 -41.21
CA LEU A 16 -22.66 -3.86 -40.98
C LEU A 16 -21.44 -3.55 -40.11
N ALA A 17 -20.45 -2.88 -40.70
CA ALA A 17 -19.32 -2.32 -39.95
C ALA A 17 -19.83 -1.16 -39.08
N GLY A 18 -20.00 -1.41 -37.79
CA GLY A 18 -20.26 -0.39 -36.78
C GLY A 18 -18.99 0.42 -36.54
N VAL A 19 -19.06 1.74 -36.75
CA VAL A 19 -18.00 2.68 -36.38
C VAL A 19 -18.00 2.77 -34.85
N ALA A 20 -17.01 2.16 -34.20
CA ALA A 20 -16.79 2.33 -32.77
C ALA A 20 -16.33 3.77 -32.50
N GLY A 21 -17.23 4.59 -31.96
CA GLY A 21 -16.87 5.90 -31.44
C GLY A 21 -15.93 5.73 -30.25
N ALA A 22 -14.76 6.36 -30.31
CA ALA A 22 -13.87 6.46 -29.16
C ALA A 22 -14.60 7.19 -28.02
N ALA A 23 -14.95 6.47 -26.96
CA ALA A 23 -15.48 7.07 -25.75
C ALA A 23 -14.38 7.93 -25.13
N THR A 24 -14.56 9.25 -25.18
CA THR A 24 -13.77 10.18 -24.38
C THR A 24 -14.09 9.93 -22.92
N ALA A 25 -13.15 9.37 -22.16
CA ALA A 25 -13.28 9.20 -20.72
C ALA A 25 -13.53 10.58 -20.08
N GLY A 26 -14.68 10.74 -19.42
CA GLY A 26 -14.98 11.93 -18.61
C GLY A 26 -13.99 12.06 -17.44
N PRO A 27 -13.90 13.24 -16.80
CA PRO A 27 -13.06 13.41 -15.62
C PRO A 27 -13.48 12.42 -14.54
N ALA A 28 -12.51 11.66 -14.01
CA ALA A 28 -12.75 10.74 -12.90
C ALA A 28 -13.38 11.47 -11.71
N PRO A 29 -14.31 10.85 -10.98
CA PRO A 29 -14.98 11.50 -9.86
C PRO A 29 -13.95 11.99 -8.82
N SER A 30 -14.01 13.29 -8.51
CA SER A 30 -13.06 14.01 -7.65
C SER A 30 -13.43 13.97 -6.15
N GLY A 31 -14.03 12.87 -5.70
CA GLY A 31 -14.51 12.73 -4.33
C GLY A 31 -13.47 12.15 -3.37
N VAL A 32 -13.61 12.52 -2.09
CA VAL A 32 -12.89 11.90 -0.97
C VAL A 32 -13.90 11.15 -0.13
N THR A 33 -13.64 9.88 0.08
CA THR A 33 -14.40 9.01 0.97
C THR A 33 -13.67 8.90 2.29
N THR A 34 -14.41 9.08 3.39
CA THR A 34 -13.84 9.12 4.73
C THR A 34 -14.56 8.15 5.66
N ARG A 35 -13.79 7.39 6.44
CA ARG A 35 -14.30 6.53 7.50
C ARG A 35 -13.57 6.79 8.79
N GLU A 36 -14.34 7.05 9.85
CA GLU A 36 -13.80 7.09 11.21
C GLU A 36 -13.65 5.66 11.74
N ASP A 37 -12.57 5.44 12.50
CA ASP A 37 -12.28 4.17 13.14
C ASP A 37 -12.21 4.38 14.66
N SER A 38 -11.03 4.48 15.25
CA SER A 38 -10.85 4.58 16.70
C SER A 38 -10.94 6.03 17.21
N VAL A 39 -12.15 6.57 17.37
CA VAL A 39 -12.38 7.98 17.78
C VAL A 39 -12.51 8.21 19.29
N THR A 40 -12.83 7.17 20.06
CA THR A 40 -12.95 7.22 21.53
C THR A 40 -11.73 6.63 22.24
N ALA A 41 -11.50 7.01 23.50
CA ALA A 41 -10.43 6.41 24.31
C ALA A 41 -10.58 4.88 24.47
N ALA A 42 -11.81 4.37 24.56
CA ALA A 42 -12.09 2.95 24.67
C ALA A 42 -11.73 2.19 23.38
N GLN A 43 -12.13 2.70 22.21
CA GLN A 43 -11.76 2.10 20.92
C GLN A 43 -10.24 2.07 20.72
N ARG A 44 -9.55 3.18 21.01
CA ARG A 44 -8.08 3.24 20.93
C ARG A 44 -7.39 2.20 21.81
N LYS A 45 -7.90 1.98 23.03
CA LYS A 45 -7.40 0.94 23.94
C LYS A 45 -7.69 -0.46 23.41
N ALA A 46 -8.88 -0.68 22.84
CA ALA A 46 -9.26 -1.98 22.29
C ALA A 46 -8.31 -2.40 21.16
N VAL A 47 -8.01 -1.50 20.22
CA VAL A 47 -7.05 -1.78 19.12
C VAL A 47 -5.65 -2.06 19.65
N ASP A 48 -5.16 -1.28 20.61
CA ASP A 48 -3.81 -1.46 21.19
C ASP A 48 -3.65 -2.82 21.92
N VAL A 49 -4.73 -3.30 22.56
CA VAL A 49 -4.77 -4.60 23.23
C VAL A 49 -4.99 -5.75 22.26
N TYR A 50 -5.75 -5.51 21.18
CA TYR A 50 -6.01 -6.50 20.14
C TYR A 50 -4.70 -6.99 19.49
N TRP A 51 -3.82 -6.07 19.11
CA TRP A 51 -2.53 -6.39 18.48
C TRP A 51 -1.46 -6.82 19.47
N THR A 52 -1.54 -8.09 19.88
CA THR A 52 -0.48 -8.78 20.62
C THR A 52 0.73 -9.06 19.72
N PRO A 53 1.93 -9.31 20.29
CA PRO A 53 3.10 -9.70 19.51
C PRO A 53 2.83 -10.88 18.57
N ASP A 54 2.11 -11.91 19.02
CA ASP A 54 1.87 -13.11 18.21
C ASP A 54 0.90 -12.85 17.07
N ARG A 55 -0.19 -12.08 17.30
CA ARG A 55 -1.07 -11.66 16.20
C ARG A 55 -0.33 -10.83 15.15
N MET A 56 0.54 -9.91 15.58
CA MET A 56 1.34 -9.12 14.65
C MET A 56 2.33 -9.98 13.86
N ARG A 57 2.95 -10.99 14.48
CA ARG A 57 3.84 -11.93 13.78
C ARG A 57 3.10 -12.78 12.74
N LEU A 58 1.86 -13.17 13.04
CA LEU A 58 1.03 -14.02 12.18
C LEU A 58 0.11 -13.23 11.22
N ALA A 59 0.06 -11.90 11.30
CA ALA A 59 -0.77 -11.09 10.41
C ALA A 59 -0.36 -11.33 8.93
N GLY A 60 -1.31 -11.75 8.10
CA GLY A 60 -1.08 -12.19 6.73
C GLY A 60 -0.72 -13.68 6.58
N ALA A 61 -0.80 -14.50 7.62
CA ALA A 61 -0.77 -15.96 7.48
C ALA A 61 -2.12 -16.49 6.98
N LEU A 62 -2.11 -17.39 5.98
CA LEU A 62 -3.33 -17.99 5.43
C LEU A 62 -4.02 -18.92 6.42
N VAL A 63 -3.24 -19.66 7.21
CA VAL A 63 -3.74 -20.57 8.24
C VAL A 63 -2.95 -20.32 9.53
N PRO A 64 -3.29 -19.27 10.30
CA PRO A 64 -2.52 -18.86 11.48
C PRO A 64 -2.34 -19.98 12.51
N GLU A 65 -3.28 -20.92 12.61
CA GLU A 65 -3.30 -22.01 13.59
C GLU A 65 -2.15 -23.01 13.40
N ILE A 66 -1.70 -23.18 12.16
CA ILE A 66 -0.62 -24.13 11.81
C ILE A 66 0.63 -23.43 11.29
N THR A 67 0.57 -22.11 11.08
CA THR A 67 1.71 -21.33 10.61
C THR A 67 2.69 -21.13 11.78
N PRO A 68 3.95 -21.60 11.66
CA PRO A 68 4.93 -21.35 12.70
C PRO A 68 5.16 -19.84 12.88
N ILE A 69 5.19 -19.40 14.14
CA ILE A 69 5.54 -18.02 14.45
C ILE A 69 6.97 -17.77 13.95
N PRO A 70 7.20 -16.72 13.13
CA PRO A 70 8.54 -16.33 12.70
C PRO A 70 9.48 -16.17 13.92
N PRO A 71 10.69 -16.77 13.87
CA PRO A 71 11.63 -16.65 14.97
C PRO A 71 11.99 -15.20 15.23
N ASP A 72 12.42 -14.92 16.45
CA ASP A 72 12.87 -13.57 16.81
C ASP A 72 14.04 -13.12 15.94
N ASP A 73 13.92 -11.90 15.41
CA ASP A 73 14.98 -11.28 14.63
C ASP A 73 15.97 -10.59 15.57
N HIS A 74 17.10 -11.24 15.78
CA HIS A 74 18.23 -10.74 16.56
C HIS A 74 19.32 -10.09 15.70
N THR A 75 19.08 -9.88 14.40
CA THR A 75 20.06 -9.24 13.50
C THR A 75 20.40 -7.86 14.07
N PRO A 76 21.67 -7.53 14.31
CA PRO A 76 22.02 -6.19 14.76
C PRO A 76 21.64 -5.16 13.69
N ASP A 77 21.32 -3.95 14.14
CA ASP A 77 21.26 -2.83 13.21
C ASP A 77 22.69 -2.51 12.75
N ASP A 78 22.86 -2.19 11.47
CA ASP A 78 24.14 -1.87 10.85
C ASP A 78 24.29 -0.36 10.70
N HIS A 79 25.44 0.16 11.11
CA HIS A 79 25.78 1.57 11.00
C HIS A 79 26.44 1.93 9.66
N VAL A 80 26.70 0.95 8.78
CA VAL A 80 27.25 1.20 7.44
C VAL A 80 26.23 1.94 6.59
N VAL A 81 26.63 3.09 6.05
CA VAL A 81 25.78 3.86 5.13
C VAL A 81 25.82 3.22 3.74
N LEU A 82 24.66 2.85 3.21
CA LEU A 82 24.57 2.36 1.82
C LEU A 82 24.79 3.49 0.82
N PRO A 83 25.40 3.19 -0.34
CA PRO A 83 25.45 4.16 -1.44
C PRO A 83 24.04 4.50 -1.94
N ALA A 84 23.77 5.79 -2.19
CA ALA A 84 22.43 6.26 -2.57
C ALA A 84 21.92 5.81 -3.96
N ARG A 85 22.77 5.23 -4.82
CA ARG A 85 22.41 4.88 -6.20
C ARG A 85 22.93 3.51 -6.63
N VAL A 86 22.82 2.53 -5.75
CA VAL A 86 23.11 1.12 -6.06
C VAL A 86 21.79 0.35 -6.15
N PRO A 87 21.51 -0.32 -7.28
CA PRO A 87 20.32 -1.14 -7.40
C PRO A 87 20.29 -2.25 -6.33
N ASP A 88 19.10 -2.49 -5.80
CA ASP A 88 18.82 -3.53 -4.80
C ASP A 88 17.43 -4.11 -5.09
N THR A 89 17.34 -5.43 -5.27
CA THR A 89 16.08 -6.13 -5.56
C THR A 89 15.36 -6.59 -4.29
N GLY A 90 15.96 -6.45 -3.10
CA GLY A 90 15.37 -6.85 -1.84
C GLY A 90 16.42 -7.19 -0.80
N SER A 91 16.65 -6.26 0.13
CA SER A 91 17.50 -6.46 1.31
C SER A 91 16.78 -6.10 2.58
N VAL A 92 17.06 -6.82 3.67
CA VAL A 92 16.59 -6.40 5.00
C VAL A 92 17.25 -5.08 5.34
N TRP A 93 16.44 -4.07 5.68
CA TRP A 93 16.97 -2.78 6.11
C TRP A 93 17.43 -2.87 7.56
N THR A 94 18.73 -2.72 7.78
CA THR A 94 19.36 -2.76 9.10
C THR A 94 19.83 -1.40 9.59
N HIS A 95 19.63 -0.32 8.84
CA HIS A 95 20.20 0.98 9.21
C HIS A 95 19.27 1.81 10.11
N GLY A 96 19.77 2.24 11.26
CA GLY A 96 19.03 3.02 12.27
C GLY A 96 18.79 4.49 11.94
N THR A 97 18.48 4.82 10.68
CA THR A 97 18.23 6.20 10.21
C THR A 97 16.75 6.58 10.26
N GLU A 98 16.37 7.80 9.86
CA GLU A 98 14.99 8.31 10.02
C GLU A 98 13.92 7.41 9.36
N VAL A 99 14.26 6.72 8.27
CA VAL A 99 13.37 5.76 7.59
C VAL A 99 12.94 4.61 8.53
N ALA A 100 13.81 4.19 9.45
CA ALA A 100 13.52 3.11 10.39
C ALA A 100 12.50 3.51 11.48
N ALA A 101 12.29 4.81 11.70
CA ALA A 101 11.26 5.31 12.60
C ALA A 101 9.99 5.75 11.85
N THR A 102 10.13 6.27 10.64
CA THR A 102 9.00 6.84 9.88
C THR A 102 8.19 5.80 9.09
N VAL A 103 8.83 4.73 8.63
CA VAL A 103 8.17 3.61 7.94
C VAL A 103 7.76 2.55 8.96
N GLY A 104 6.60 1.94 8.75
CA GLY A 104 6.08 0.94 9.68
C GLY A 104 5.18 -0.07 9.00
N ARG A 105 4.87 -1.11 9.77
CA ARG A 105 3.89 -2.13 9.38
C ARG A 105 2.49 -1.64 9.79
N LEU A 106 1.55 -1.81 8.88
CA LEU A 106 0.15 -1.45 9.07
C LEU A 106 -0.65 -2.74 9.25
N PHE A 107 -1.23 -2.92 10.42
CA PHE A 107 -2.05 -4.09 10.76
C PHE A 107 -3.52 -3.75 10.66
N PHE A 108 -4.32 -4.74 10.28
CA PHE A 108 -5.77 -4.61 10.19
C PHE A 108 -6.42 -6.00 10.20
N THR A 109 -7.71 -6.03 10.46
CA THR A 109 -8.54 -7.24 10.39
C THR A 109 -9.53 -7.06 9.26
N PHE A 110 -9.63 -8.04 8.37
CA PHE A 110 -10.63 -8.10 7.31
C PHE A 110 -12.04 -8.35 7.90
N SER A 111 -13.08 -8.14 7.11
CA SER A 111 -14.48 -8.34 7.53
C SER A 111 -14.81 -9.80 7.89
N ASP A 112 -14.09 -10.76 7.33
CA ASP A 112 -14.17 -12.18 7.66
C ASP A 112 -13.43 -12.57 8.96
N GLY A 113 -12.75 -11.61 9.60
CA GLY A 113 -12.04 -11.79 10.87
C GLY A 113 -10.57 -12.18 10.74
N TYR A 114 -10.03 -12.38 9.54
CA TYR A 114 -8.61 -12.66 9.35
C TYR A 114 -7.75 -11.41 9.54
N ASP A 115 -6.58 -11.57 10.15
CA ASP A 115 -5.62 -10.48 10.31
C ASP A 115 -4.75 -10.35 9.06
N GLY A 116 -4.74 -9.16 8.47
CA GLY A 116 -3.88 -8.77 7.38
C GLY A 116 -2.78 -7.80 7.82
N SER A 117 -1.82 -7.59 6.93
CA SER A 117 -0.86 -6.51 7.11
C SER A 117 -0.38 -5.92 5.78
N CYS A 118 -0.10 -4.64 5.83
CA CYS A 118 0.50 -3.80 4.80
C CYS A 118 1.69 -3.03 5.40
N SER A 119 2.17 -2.05 4.65
CA SER A 119 3.14 -1.05 5.06
C SER A 119 2.53 0.35 4.95
N ALA A 120 3.08 1.29 5.73
CA ALA A 120 2.70 2.69 5.67
C ALA A 120 3.86 3.59 6.12
N THR A 121 3.74 4.90 5.91
CA THR A 121 4.80 5.86 6.28
C THR A 121 4.24 7.14 6.84
N SER A 122 4.85 7.63 7.93
CA SER A 122 4.61 8.97 8.46
C SER A 122 5.14 10.04 7.50
N VAL A 123 4.28 10.99 7.14
CA VAL A 123 4.60 12.08 6.21
C VAL A 123 4.39 13.44 6.85
N GLU A 124 5.18 14.42 6.40
CA GLU A 124 5.06 15.80 6.85
C GLU A 124 3.64 16.30 6.57
N ALA A 125 2.96 16.79 7.60
CA ALA A 125 1.60 17.33 7.52
C ALA A 125 1.36 18.33 8.66
N ALA A 126 0.47 19.30 8.45
CA ALA A 126 0.17 20.34 9.44
C ALA A 126 -0.29 19.78 10.81
N ASN A 127 -1.05 18.67 10.79
CA ASN A 127 -1.55 18.01 11.99
C ASN A 127 -0.52 17.13 12.72
N ARG A 128 0.65 16.87 12.10
CA ARG A 128 1.71 15.97 12.59
C ARG A 128 1.25 14.54 12.90
N SER A 129 0.17 14.08 12.28
CA SER A 129 -0.48 12.79 12.57
C SER A 129 -0.87 12.02 11.32
N THR A 130 -0.24 12.31 10.18
CA THR A 130 -0.63 11.73 8.88
C THR A 130 0.30 10.59 8.47
N ILE A 131 -0.31 9.51 7.96
CA ILE A 131 0.38 8.44 7.23
C ILE A 131 -0.15 8.33 5.79
N VAL A 132 0.68 7.85 4.88
CA VAL A 132 0.29 7.43 3.53
C VAL A 132 0.46 5.92 3.38
N THR A 133 -0.43 5.28 2.63
CA THR A 133 -0.46 3.84 2.33
C THR A 133 -1.27 3.58 1.04
N ALA A 134 -1.52 2.32 0.68
CA ALA A 134 -2.38 1.94 -0.44
C ALA A 134 -3.85 1.88 0.01
N ALA A 135 -4.80 2.13 -0.91
CA ALA A 135 -6.21 2.13 -0.57
C ALA A 135 -6.73 0.73 -0.21
N HIS A 136 -6.24 -0.29 -0.90
CA HIS A 136 -6.59 -1.68 -0.59
C HIS A 136 -6.17 -2.14 0.81
N CYS A 137 -5.22 -1.45 1.44
CA CYS A 137 -4.82 -1.73 2.83
C CYS A 137 -5.86 -1.28 3.85
N PHE A 138 -6.74 -0.34 3.49
CA PHE A 138 -7.83 0.10 4.36
C PHE A 138 -9.16 -0.54 4.02
N ARG A 139 -9.38 -0.91 2.76
CA ARG A 139 -10.68 -1.43 2.33
C ARG A 139 -10.66 -2.10 0.96
N GLY A 140 -11.58 -3.04 0.75
CA GLY A 140 -11.99 -3.47 -0.60
C GLY A 140 -12.73 -2.38 -1.36
N THR A 141 -12.87 -2.57 -2.68
CA THR A 141 -13.71 -1.71 -3.52
C THR A 141 -15.19 -1.97 -3.26
N GLY A 142 -16.07 -1.01 -3.58
CA GLY A 142 -17.53 -1.13 -3.41
C GLY A 142 -18.13 -0.07 -2.51
N ASP A 143 -19.40 -0.22 -2.11
CA ASP A 143 -20.14 0.84 -1.39
C ASP A 143 -19.45 1.21 -0.05
N PRO A 144 -19.01 2.47 0.14
CA PRO A 144 -18.42 2.92 1.40
C PRO A 144 -19.34 2.84 2.62
N ALA A 145 -20.65 2.78 2.41
CA ALA A 145 -21.64 2.58 3.47
C ALA A 145 -21.67 1.14 3.98
N ASP A 146 -21.24 0.18 3.17
CA ASP A 146 -21.11 -1.21 3.58
C ASP A 146 -19.91 -1.38 4.52
N PRO A 147 -20.11 -1.75 5.80
CA PRO A 147 -19.02 -1.96 6.74
C PRO A 147 -18.05 -3.06 6.29
N ASP A 148 -18.52 -4.06 5.52
CA ASP A 148 -17.71 -5.22 5.13
C ASP A 148 -16.65 -4.86 4.08
N THR A 149 -16.79 -3.68 3.46
CA THR A 149 -15.74 -3.15 2.58
C THR A 149 -14.54 -2.64 3.37
N TRP A 150 -14.70 -2.24 4.63
CA TRP A 150 -13.64 -1.61 5.42
C TRP A 150 -12.91 -2.61 6.32
N ASN A 151 -11.59 -2.51 6.35
CA ASN A 151 -10.80 -3.22 7.35
C ASN A 151 -10.98 -2.56 8.74
N HIS A 152 -10.86 -3.38 9.78
CA HIS A 152 -11.06 -3.01 11.18
C HIS A 152 -9.77 -3.15 11.98
N ASN A 153 -9.80 -2.73 13.26
CA ASN A 153 -8.66 -2.77 14.17
C ASN A 153 -7.39 -2.14 13.56
N VAL A 154 -7.51 -1.09 12.77
CA VAL A 154 -6.39 -0.62 11.96
C VAL A 154 -5.33 0.04 12.86
N TYR A 155 -4.08 -0.42 12.76
CA TYR A 155 -3.01 -0.07 13.68
C TYR A 155 -1.66 0.08 12.97
N PHE A 156 -1.06 1.26 13.09
CA PHE A 156 0.24 1.56 12.51
C PHE A 156 1.36 1.39 13.56
N VAL A 157 2.35 0.56 13.24
CA VAL A 157 3.53 0.33 14.08
C VAL A 157 4.80 0.78 13.35
N PRO A 158 5.25 2.03 13.56
CA PRO A 158 6.53 2.51 13.04
C PRO A 158 7.70 1.68 13.57
N GLY A 159 8.66 1.37 12.68
CA GLY A 159 9.84 0.58 13.02
C GLY A 159 9.54 -0.81 13.57
N TYR A 160 8.40 -1.40 13.20
CA TYR A 160 8.02 -2.75 13.61
C TYR A 160 9.17 -3.74 13.42
N ARG A 161 9.38 -4.59 14.42
CA ARG A 161 10.41 -5.64 14.40
C ARG A 161 9.91 -6.88 15.14
N ASN A 162 9.58 -7.93 14.39
CA ASN A 162 9.11 -9.24 14.88
C ASN A 162 8.26 -9.24 16.17
N GLY A 163 7.08 -8.61 16.14
CA GLY A 163 6.14 -8.54 17.26
C GLY A 163 6.42 -7.39 18.25
N THR A 164 7.54 -6.68 18.11
CA THR A 164 7.88 -5.52 18.93
C THR A 164 7.42 -4.22 18.28
N LYS A 165 7.18 -3.21 19.13
CA LYS A 165 6.73 -1.86 18.76
C LYS A 165 7.74 -0.83 19.29
N PRO A 166 8.96 -0.70 18.71
CA PRO A 166 10.03 0.10 19.31
C PRO A 166 9.65 1.56 19.55
N TYR A 167 8.82 2.13 18.66
CA TYR A 167 8.32 3.50 18.76
C TYR A 167 6.88 3.58 19.31
N GLY A 168 6.34 2.45 19.77
CA GLY A 168 4.93 2.27 20.09
C GLY A 168 4.08 2.06 18.84
N GLY A 169 2.76 2.02 19.03
CA GLY A 169 1.82 1.95 17.91
C GLY A 169 0.70 2.96 18.03
N PHE A 170 0.06 3.19 16.89
CA PHE A 170 -0.86 4.29 16.66
C PHE A 170 -2.14 3.73 16.01
N SER A 171 -3.25 3.77 16.73
CA SER A 171 -4.55 3.41 16.15
C SER A 171 -5.01 4.46 15.15
N ILE A 172 -5.67 4.03 14.09
CA ILE A 172 -6.17 4.96 13.08
C ILE A 172 -7.40 5.71 13.60
N ARG A 173 -7.45 7.02 13.35
CA ARG A 173 -8.59 7.87 13.70
C ARG A 173 -9.55 8.00 12.51
N THR A 174 -8.99 8.29 11.34
CA THR A 174 -9.78 8.51 10.12
C THR A 174 -8.98 8.04 8.91
N MET A 175 -9.62 7.27 8.04
CA MET A 175 -9.11 6.79 6.76
C MET A 175 -9.70 7.60 5.61
N PHE A 176 -8.90 7.85 4.57
CA PHE A 176 -9.27 8.64 3.40
C PHE A 176 -8.90 7.86 2.13
N THR A 177 -9.91 7.51 1.33
CA THR A 177 -9.76 6.88 0.01
C THR A 177 -10.39 7.77 -1.07
N SER A 178 -10.00 7.57 -2.33
CA SER A 178 -10.59 8.30 -3.45
C SER A 178 -11.91 7.66 -3.90
N ALA A 179 -12.84 8.48 -4.38
CA ALA A 179 -14.15 8.02 -4.86
C ALA A 179 -14.14 6.90 -5.92
N PRO A 180 -13.15 6.77 -6.84
CA PRO A 180 -13.06 5.62 -7.72
C PRO A 180 -13.02 4.26 -7.00
N TRP A 181 -12.61 4.21 -5.74
CA TRP A 181 -12.63 3.00 -4.92
C TRP A 181 -14.06 2.55 -4.56
N ASP A 182 -15.00 3.49 -4.50
CA ASP A 182 -16.38 3.23 -4.08
C ASP A 182 -17.22 2.53 -5.15
N THR A 183 -16.83 2.69 -6.42
CA THR A 183 -17.54 2.12 -7.57
C THR A 183 -16.74 1.04 -8.28
N GLY A 184 -15.55 0.72 -7.79
CA GLY A 184 -14.70 -0.32 -8.37
C GLY A 184 -15.30 -1.71 -8.17
N THR A 185 -15.25 -2.54 -9.20
CA THR A 185 -15.60 -3.96 -9.12
C THR A 185 -14.42 -4.82 -8.69
N ASP A 186 -13.20 -4.37 -8.99
CA ASP A 186 -11.95 -5.02 -8.61
C ASP A 186 -10.91 -3.95 -8.20
N SER A 187 -10.20 -4.19 -7.09
CA SER A 187 -9.09 -3.36 -6.64
C SER A 187 -7.95 -3.26 -7.66
N ALA A 188 -7.71 -4.32 -8.45
CA ALA A 188 -6.70 -4.35 -9.50
C ALA A 188 -6.97 -3.29 -10.58
N ASP A 189 -8.21 -3.21 -11.06
CA ASP A 189 -8.62 -2.25 -12.09
C ASP A 189 -8.49 -0.81 -11.59
N VAL A 190 -8.89 -0.56 -10.33
CA VAL A 190 -8.78 0.76 -9.71
C VAL A 190 -7.31 1.14 -9.47
N ALA A 191 -6.46 0.17 -9.13
CA ALA A 191 -5.02 0.35 -9.00
C ALA A 191 -4.37 0.70 -10.35
N VAL A 192 -4.66 -0.04 -11.41
CA VAL A 192 -4.17 0.24 -12.78
C VAL A 192 -4.61 1.62 -13.27
N ALA A 193 -5.81 2.07 -12.86
CA ALA A 193 -6.32 3.41 -13.09
C ALA A 193 -5.61 4.51 -12.24
N GLY A 194 -4.68 4.13 -11.37
CA GLY A 194 -3.83 5.04 -10.59
C GLY A 194 -4.49 5.59 -9.32
N PHE A 195 -5.50 4.89 -8.77
CA PHE A 195 -6.26 5.33 -7.61
C PHE A 195 -6.02 4.51 -6.33
N ASP A 196 -5.07 3.57 -6.34
CA ASP A 196 -4.68 2.79 -5.16
C ASP A 196 -3.68 3.53 -4.26
N ALA A 197 -4.11 4.70 -3.78
CA ALA A 197 -3.40 5.46 -2.76
C ALA A 197 -4.39 5.97 -1.72
N ALA A 198 -4.00 5.90 -0.45
CA ALA A 198 -4.81 6.35 0.66
C ALA A 198 -3.98 7.11 1.68
N VAL A 199 -4.68 7.90 2.49
CA VAL A 199 -4.11 8.68 3.58
C VAL A 199 -4.90 8.34 4.84
N ALA A 200 -4.26 8.40 6.00
CA ALA A 200 -4.96 8.34 7.27
C ALA A 200 -4.40 9.34 8.28
N THR A 201 -5.27 9.82 9.17
CA THR A 201 -4.85 10.47 10.41
C THR A 201 -4.84 9.45 11.52
N VAL A 202 -3.74 9.37 12.26
CA VAL A 202 -3.59 8.47 13.41
C VAL A 202 -3.88 9.20 14.72
N ASN A 203 -4.26 8.45 15.75
CA ASN A 203 -4.38 8.98 17.09
C ASN A 203 -3.00 9.25 17.73
N PRO A 204 -2.90 10.19 18.69
CA PRO A 204 -1.68 10.33 19.48
C PRO A 204 -1.31 9.02 20.18
N ARG A 205 -0.01 8.81 20.37
CA ARG A 205 0.54 7.61 20.99
C ARG A 205 -0.04 7.42 22.39
N ARG A 206 -0.55 6.23 22.67
CA ARG A 206 -1.25 5.96 23.94
C ARG A 206 -0.36 6.13 25.18
N ALA A 207 0.92 5.82 25.05
CA ALA A 207 1.86 5.80 26.18
C ALA A 207 2.15 7.21 26.77
N ASP A 208 2.21 8.23 25.92
CA ASP A 208 2.67 9.57 26.32
C ASP A 208 1.94 10.74 25.63
N GLY A 209 0.94 10.45 24.80
CA GLY A 209 0.13 11.46 24.13
C GLY A 209 0.84 12.22 23.00
N ARG A 210 2.06 11.84 22.60
CA ARG A 210 2.76 12.48 21.47
C ARG A 210 2.03 12.22 20.16
N ARG A 211 1.99 13.23 19.28
CA ARG A 211 1.56 13.04 17.90
C ARG A 211 2.59 12.21 17.15
N LEU A 212 2.19 11.67 15.99
CA LEU A 212 3.02 10.74 15.23
C LEU A 212 4.37 11.36 14.85
N ALA A 213 4.36 12.48 14.13
CA ALA A 213 5.58 13.10 13.66
C ALA A 213 6.45 13.63 14.80
N ASP A 214 5.82 14.01 15.93
CA ASP A 214 6.57 14.38 17.13
C ASP A 214 7.31 13.17 17.70
N ALA A 215 6.76 11.95 17.60
CA ALA A 215 7.34 10.72 18.15
C ALA A 215 8.38 10.06 17.25
N VAL A 216 8.19 10.08 15.92
CA VAL A 216 8.99 9.27 14.98
C VAL A 216 9.60 10.05 13.81
N GLY A 217 9.40 11.37 13.76
CA GLY A 217 9.75 12.16 12.57
C GLY A 217 8.73 11.99 11.44
N ALA A 218 9.02 12.56 10.28
CA ALA A 218 8.11 12.52 9.14
C ALA A 218 8.86 12.75 7.83
N GLN A 219 8.51 11.98 6.81
CA GLN A 219 9.12 12.08 5.49
C GLN A 219 8.48 13.19 4.66
N ARG A 220 9.26 13.82 3.79
CA ARG A 220 8.70 14.76 2.80
C ARG A 220 7.76 14.00 1.88
N ILE A 221 6.76 14.69 1.35
CA ILE A 221 5.80 14.14 0.39
C ILE A 221 5.69 15.08 -0.81
N ALA A 222 5.62 14.51 -2.02
CA ALA A 222 5.41 15.27 -3.24
C ALA A 222 4.39 14.59 -4.15
N PHE A 223 3.52 15.41 -4.75
CA PHE A 223 2.44 14.95 -5.62
C PHE A 223 2.86 15.11 -7.08
N ARG A 224 3.63 14.14 -7.58
CA ARG A 224 4.14 14.12 -8.95
C ARG A 224 4.32 12.69 -9.47
N ALA A 225 4.38 12.56 -10.78
CA ALA A 225 4.90 11.33 -11.40
C ALA A 225 6.43 11.32 -11.31
N PRO A 226 7.05 10.16 -10.98
CA PRO A 226 8.47 9.97 -11.22
C PRO A 226 8.81 10.03 -12.70
N ALA A 227 10.00 10.54 -13.02
CA ALA A 227 10.51 10.50 -14.39
C ALA A 227 10.96 9.07 -14.74
N THR A 228 10.82 8.66 -16.01
CA THR A 228 11.41 7.40 -16.48
C THR A 228 12.93 7.42 -16.26
N GLY A 229 13.45 6.41 -15.59
CA GLY A 229 14.87 6.30 -15.21
C GLY A 229 15.23 7.01 -13.91
N GLU A 230 14.28 7.68 -13.24
CA GLU A 230 14.50 8.24 -11.91
C GLU A 230 14.86 7.13 -10.92
N PHE A 231 15.87 7.37 -10.08
CA PHE A 231 16.32 6.41 -9.09
C PHE A 231 15.48 6.55 -7.81
N VAL A 232 14.80 5.48 -7.42
CA VAL A 232 13.82 5.46 -6.32
C VAL A 232 14.19 4.35 -5.33
N HIS A 233 13.89 4.59 -4.05
CA HIS A 233 14.00 3.59 -2.98
C HIS A 233 12.61 3.20 -2.49
N ALA A 234 12.30 1.91 -2.47
CA ALA A 234 11.05 1.38 -1.94
C ALA A 234 11.29 0.66 -0.62
N PHE A 235 10.37 0.82 0.34
CA PHE A 235 10.43 0.15 1.64
C PHE A 235 9.11 -0.53 1.95
N GLY A 236 9.15 -1.66 2.65
CA GLY A 236 7.92 -2.35 3.08
C GLY A 236 8.19 -3.56 3.96
N TYR A 237 7.13 -4.24 4.38
CA TYR A 237 7.15 -5.42 5.24
C TYR A 237 6.53 -6.63 4.51
N PRO A 238 7.21 -7.20 3.51
CA PRO A 238 6.73 -8.37 2.80
C PRO A 238 6.63 -9.59 3.73
N HIS A 239 5.58 -10.39 3.57
CA HIS A 239 5.32 -11.59 4.37
C HIS A 239 4.96 -12.82 3.50
N VAL A 240 4.91 -13.97 4.17
CA VAL A 240 5.01 -15.35 3.64
C VAL A 240 4.00 -15.72 2.55
N GLN A 241 2.91 -14.97 2.38
CA GLN A 241 1.82 -15.30 1.46
C GLN A 241 2.22 -15.37 -0.03
N SER A 242 3.49 -15.14 -0.39
CA SER A 242 3.88 -14.92 -1.79
C SER A 242 5.24 -15.49 -2.22
N GLY A 243 5.66 -16.63 -1.65
CA GLY A 243 6.90 -17.29 -2.10
C GLY A 243 8.16 -16.46 -1.86
N THR A 244 8.04 -15.42 -1.03
CA THR A 244 9.14 -14.58 -0.61
C THR A 244 9.87 -15.17 0.59
N ARG A 245 11.18 -14.88 0.72
CA ARG A 245 12.01 -15.30 1.85
C ARG A 245 11.75 -14.50 3.14
N TRP A 246 11.00 -13.40 3.06
CA TRP A 246 10.74 -12.53 4.21
C TRP A 246 9.44 -12.89 4.92
N LEU A 247 9.49 -12.93 6.25
CA LEU A 247 8.38 -13.35 7.10
C LEU A 247 7.66 -12.16 7.77
N GLY A 248 7.72 -10.96 7.19
CA GLY A 248 7.15 -9.74 7.77
C GLY A 248 7.84 -9.25 9.05
N ALA A 249 8.93 -9.89 9.47
CA ALA A 249 9.65 -9.59 10.72
C ALA A 249 10.46 -8.28 10.67
N ARG A 250 10.85 -7.84 9.47
CA ARG A 250 11.68 -6.65 9.22
C ARG A 250 11.19 -5.86 8.03
N MET A 251 11.58 -4.59 8.03
CA MET A 251 11.50 -3.75 6.85
C MET A 251 12.50 -4.25 5.80
N VAL A 252 12.04 -4.36 4.58
CA VAL A 252 12.81 -4.70 3.39
C VAL A 252 12.89 -3.46 2.52
N HIS A 253 14.01 -3.33 1.83
CA HIS A 253 14.38 -2.25 0.96
C HIS A 253 14.64 -2.79 -0.45
N CYS A 254 14.15 -2.06 -1.45
CA CYS A 254 14.57 -2.19 -2.85
C CYS A 254 15.03 -0.82 -3.35
N ALA A 255 15.91 -0.78 -4.35
CA ALA A 255 16.32 0.44 -5.02
C ALA A 255 16.56 0.23 -6.50
N GLY A 256 16.21 1.22 -7.33
CA GLY A 256 16.55 1.16 -8.74
C GLY A 256 15.91 2.23 -9.60
N PRO A 257 16.27 2.27 -10.90
CA PRO A 257 15.62 3.13 -11.87
C PRO A 257 14.18 2.65 -12.16
N VAL A 258 13.22 3.56 -12.07
CA VAL A 258 11.81 3.25 -12.32
C VAL A 258 11.40 3.49 -13.77
N ARG A 259 10.38 2.77 -14.23
CA ARG A 259 9.73 2.97 -15.54
C ARG A 259 8.23 2.72 -15.40
N SER A 260 7.41 3.32 -16.26
CA SER A 260 5.98 3.02 -16.31
C SER A 260 5.70 1.55 -16.61
N GLY A 261 4.59 1.03 -16.08
CA GLY A 261 4.09 -0.31 -16.42
C GLY A 261 3.65 -0.39 -17.89
N PRO A 262 4.07 -1.41 -18.66
CA PRO A 262 3.66 -1.58 -20.05
C PRO A 262 2.14 -1.67 -20.23
N GLN A 263 1.45 -2.36 -19.32
CA GLN A 263 -0.01 -2.53 -19.34
C GLN A 263 -0.73 -1.60 -18.35
N ALA A 264 0.03 -0.97 -17.45
CA ALA A 264 -0.46 -0.03 -16.43
C ALA A 264 0.36 1.27 -16.43
N PRO A 265 0.20 2.15 -17.43
CA PRO A 265 1.06 3.34 -17.61
C PRO A 265 0.91 4.39 -16.51
N LEU A 266 -0.15 4.30 -15.69
CA LEU A 266 -0.34 5.16 -14.52
C LEU A 266 0.46 4.70 -13.30
N LEU A 267 0.90 3.44 -13.30
CA LEU A 267 1.83 2.86 -12.35
C LEU A 267 3.27 2.97 -12.86
N TYR A 268 4.22 2.89 -11.94
CA TYR A 268 5.65 2.76 -12.26
C TYR A 268 6.29 1.69 -11.38
N GLY A 269 7.37 1.07 -11.85
CA GLY A 269 8.00 -0.01 -11.13
C GLY A 269 9.49 -0.16 -11.40
N MET A 270 10.14 -0.91 -10.52
CA MET A 270 11.56 -1.25 -10.54
C MET A 270 11.75 -2.73 -10.20
N PRO A 271 12.92 -3.33 -10.51
CA PRO A 271 13.27 -4.64 -9.98
C PRO A 271 13.17 -4.63 -8.46
N CYS A 272 12.32 -5.49 -7.92
CA CYS A 272 12.04 -5.61 -6.50
C CYS A 272 11.24 -6.89 -6.25
N GLU A 273 11.81 -7.79 -5.46
CA GLU A 273 11.27 -9.09 -5.05
C GLU A 273 10.28 -8.97 -3.89
N MET A 274 10.09 -7.77 -3.32
CA MET A 274 9.07 -7.55 -2.29
C MET A 274 7.69 -7.89 -2.82
N ALA A 275 6.93 -8.65 -2.03
CA ALA A 275 5.62 -9.16 -2.41
C ALA A 275 4.54 -8.75 -1.39
N HIS A 276 3.56 -9.61 -1.09
CA HIS A 276 2.41 -9.27 -0.23
C HIS A 276 2.87 -8.70 1.12
N GLY A 277 2.22 -7.62 1.57
CA GLY A 277 2.60 -6.88 2.78
C GLY A 277 3.51 -5.68 2.55
N ALA A 278 4.27 -5.66 1.44
CA ALA A 278 4.96 -4.44 1.02
C ALA A 278 4.01 -3.36 0.50
N SER A 279 2.78 -3.74 0.13
CA SER A 279 1.68 -2.85 -0.22
C SER A 279 1.56 -1.65 0.72
N GLY A 280 1.38 -0.47 0.16
CA GLY A 280 1.33 0.80 0.90
C GLY A 280 2.69 1.34 1.35
N GLY A 281 3.76 0.56 1.20
CA GLY A 281 5.12 0.97 1.50
C GLY A 281 5.58 2.13 0.61
N PRO A 282 6.38 3.07 1.13
CA PRO A 282 6.71 4.31 0.41
C PRO A 282 7.72 4.05 -0.71
N HIS A 283 7.55 4.79 -1.80
CA HIS A 283 8.57 4.98 -2.83
C HIS A 283 9.16 6.38 -2.69
N PHE A 284 10.44 6.45 -2.33
CA PHE A 284 11.17 7.69 -2.09
C PHE A 284 11.97 8.12 -3.32
N ALA A 285 11.73 9.34 -3.77
CA ALA A 285 12.67 10.09 -4.59
C ALA A 285 13.65 10.87 -3.71
N ALA A 286 14.84 11.16 -4.24
CA ALA A 286 15.89 11.91 -3.54
C ALA A 286 16.14 11.40 -2.11
N PHE A 287 16.16 10.07 -1.95
CA PHE A 287 16.47 9.41 -0.69
C PHE A 287 17.97 9.48 -0.41
N ASP A 288 18.31 9.86 0.81
CA ASP A 288 19.67 9.85 1.33
C ASP A 288 19.78 8.75 2.40
N PRO A 289 20.46 7.63 2.11
CA PRO A 289 20.65 6.54 3.06
C PRO A 289 21.38 6.95 4.34
N ALA A 290 22.19 8.03 4.31
CA ALA A 290 22.91 8.48 5.49
C ALA A 290 21.97 9.10 6.54
N THR A 291 20.95 9.83 6.08
CA THR A 291 19.96 10.48 6.96
C THR A 291 18.67 9.65 7.08
N GLY A 292 18.41 8.76 6.13
CA GLY A 292 17.14 8.05 6.02
C GLY A 292 16.00 8.97 5.58
N ARG A 293 16.30 10.13 5.00
CA ARG A 293 15.30 11.10 4.52
C ARG A 293 15.12 11.01 3.02
N GLY A 294 13.87 11.04 2.59
CA GLY A 294 13.51 11.10 1.18
C GLY A 294 12.24 11.92 0.96
N THR A 295 11.73 11.86 -0.27
CA THR A 295 10.44 12.45 -0.63
C THR A 295 9.54 11.34 -1.17
N VAL A 296 8.46 11.03 -0.46
CA VAL A 296 7.47 10.04 -0.90
C VAL A 296 6.76 10.55 -2.15
N VAL A 297 6.83 9.77 -3.23
CA VAL A 297 6.22 10.06 -4.54
C VAL A 297 5.29 8.95 -5.04
N GLY A 298 5.21 7.85 -4.31
CA GLY A 298 4.26 6.77 -4.55
C GLY A 298 4.19 5.81 -3.38
N VAL A 299 3.27 4.86 -3.50
CA VAL A 299 3.12 3.73 -2.58
C VAL A 299 3.07 2.44 -3.37
N THR A 300 3.73 1.39 -2.88
CA THR A 300 3.66 0.05 -3.48
C THR A 300 2.20 -0.41 -3.57
N THR A 301 1.80 -0.91 -4.74
CA THR A 301 0.41 -1.35 -4.99
C THR A 301 0.36 -2.82 -5.37
N THR A 302 1.09 -3.23 -6.41
CA THR A 302 0.95 -4.56 -7.02
C THR A 302 2.27 -5.11 -7.55
N GLY A 303 2.26 -6.38 -7.96
CA GLY A 303 3.35 -7.08 -8.62
C GLY A 303 3.31 -7.01 -10.15
N SER A 304 4.10 -7.87 -10.78
CA SER A 304 4.30 -7.90 -12.23
C SER A 304 3.10 -8.45 -13.02
N ASP A 305 2.28 -9.26 -12.36
CA ASP A 305 1.07 -9.91 -12.85
C ASP A 305 0.03 -8.91 -13.38
N LEU A 306 -0.13 -7.76 -12.73
CA LEU A 306 -1.10 -6.74 -13.15
C LEU A 306 -0.54 -5.71 -14.14
N ALA A 307 0.77 -5.46 -14.13
CA ALA A 307 1.36 -4.35 -14.87
C ALA A 307 2.07 -4.77 -16.18
N GLY A 308 2.20 -6.07 -16.45
CA GLY A 308 2.81 -6.61 -17.67
C GLY A 308 4.32 -6.43 -17.74
N GLY A 309 4.98 -6.29 -16.59
CA GLY A 309 6.43 -6.18 -16.50
C GLY A 309 7.16 -7.50 -16.64
N ALA A 310 8.49 -7.44 -16.74
CA ALA A 310 9.34 -8.59 -16.43
C ALA A 310 9.05 -9.09 -15.00
N GLU A 311 9.26 -10.38 -14.75
CA GLU A 311 9.16 -10.98 -13.42
C GLU A 311 10.00 -10.23 -12.38
N GLU A 312 9.64 -10.34 -11.10
CA GLU A 312 10.33 -9.70 -9.96
C GLU A 312 10.35 -8.17 -10.01
N ARG A 313 9.34 -7.55 -10.62
CA ARG A 313 9.08 -6.10 -10.48
C ARG A 313 7.93 -5.85 -9.53
N SER A 314 8.15 -4.90 -8.62
CA SER A 314 7.10 -4.29 -7.82
C SER A 314 6.70 -2.94 -8.43
N TYR A 315 5.40 -2.66 -8.44
CA TYR A 315 4.81 -1.45 -8.99
C TYR A 315 4.19 -0.59 -7.88
N ALA A 316 4.23 0.72 -8.11
CA ALA A 316 3.67 1.72 -7.22
C ALA A 316 2.64 2.61 -7.91
N THR A 317 1.61 2.97 -7.16
CA THR A 317 0.71 4.06 -7.49
C THR A 317 1.44 5.37 -7.19
N ARG A 318 1.60 6.22 -8.21
CA ARG A 318 2.15 7.57 -8.03
C ARG A 318 1.20 8.45 -7.22
N LEU A 319 1.77 9.32 -6.39
CA LEU A 319 0.99 10.32 -5.69
C LEU A 319 0.63 11.46 -6.65
N GLY A 320 -0.54 11.36 -7.26
CA GLY A 320 -1.08 12.38 -8.18
C GLY A 320 -2.01 13.39 -7.50
N ALA A 321 -2.82 14.08 -8.31
CA ALA A 321 -3.81 15.04 -7.84
C ALA A 321 -4.85 14.40 -6.89
N ALA A 322 -5.30 13.18 -7.16
CA ALA A 322 -6.22 12.46 -6.27
C ALA A 322 -5.61 12.27 -4.87
N ALA A 323 -4.38 11.77 -4.79
CA ALA A 323 -3.66 11.62 -3.53
C ALA A 323 -3.43 12.97 -2.80
N ARG A 324 -3.18 14.06 -3.55
CA ARG A 324 -3.10 15.42 -2.96
C ARG A 324 -4.41 15.80 -2.28
N THR A 325 -5.55 15.56 -2.92
CA THR A 325 -6.86 15.86 -2.33
C THR A 325 -7.09 15.09 -1.02
N LEU A 326 -6.69 13.80 -0.96
CA LEU A 326 -6.75 13.00 0.27
C LEU A 326 -5.85 13.59 1.36
N TYR A 327 -4.61 13.94 1.01
CA TYR A 327 -3.64 14.54 1.92
C TYR A 327 -4.10 15.88 2.48
N ASP A 328 -4.57 16.79 1.62
CA ASP A 328 -5.06 18.12 2.01
C ASP A 328 -6.30 18.01 2.91
N ARG A 329 -7.15 17.00 2.70
CA ARG A 329 -8.31 16.72 3.55
C ARG A 329 -7.88 16.19 4.92
N ALA A 330 -6.93 15.25 4.96
CA ALA A 330 -6.41 14.69 6.18
C ALA A 330 -5.69 15.73 7.05
N GLY A 331 -4.87 16.61 6.44
CA GLY A 331 -4.09 17.63 7.15
C GLY A 331 -4.91 18.70 7.88
N ARG A 332 -6.22 18.80 7.62
CA ARG A 332 -7.16 19.71 8.31
C ARG A 332 -7.79 19.10 9.56
N ARG A 333 -7.57 17.80 9.83
CA ARG A 333 -8.08 17.08 11.00
C ARG A 333 -6.97 16.79 12.00
#